data_AF-A0A4Q7J6Y3-F1
#
_entry.id   AF-A0A4Q7J6Y3-F1
#
_cell.length_a   1.000
_cell.length_b   1.000
_cell.length_c   1.000
_cell.angle_alpha   90.00
_cell.angle_beta   90.00
_cell.angle_gamma   90.00
#
_symmetry.space_group_name_H-M   'P 1'
#
loop_
_entity.id
_entity.type
_entity.pdbx_description
1 polymer ?
#
loop_
_entity_poly.entity_id
_entity_poly.type
_entity_poly.pdbx_seq_one_letter_code
_entity_poly.pdbx_strand_id
1 'polypeptide(L)'
;MNPIPDLRTRLRALDPATLVDLLCEQAERDPAFAERLRASAEPGDLAEVRTLLDGAGSAADIGATIVPVLDTLQRLLDAGTSADLAPLAKRTVDTLGDALGRAGAVDSLLRRAIQLYARACTAHPPPPGELAEWILRVEFDSPGWPPIRLADFAAALGEKGLAHIRSYVDKQPVATRLREDLAEISGDVDTLVRILAAKPPAREVSLRIVRVLRDAGRHTEAIAYAAKALGRGKPSVAPPELPRQREAPDNAEEIAEHRRQVEELIARGDAQHYRSAALELRKLRTLHRRAGTPEAFADYLGELLSTHRRKTRLITEIRNARIAFPRGRR
;
A
#
# COMPACT_ATOMS: atom_id res chain seq x y z
N MET A 1 27.54 -43.72 35.09
CA MET A 1 28.13 -42.90 34.00
C MET A 1 27.38 -41.57 34.00
N ASN A 2 28.05 -40.48 34.41
CA ASN A 2 27.43 -39.16 34.57
C ASN A 2 26.89 -38.62 33.24
N PRO A 3 25.70 -38.01 33.20
CA PRO A 3 25.28 -37.21 32.06
C PRO A 3 26.23 -36.02 31.97
N ILE A 4 26.88 -35.84 30.82
CA ILE A 4 27.70 -34.66 30.52
C ILE A 4 26.82 -33.43 30.85
N PRO A 5 27.18 -32.60 31.85
CA PRO A 5 26.43 -31.39 32.14
C PRO A 5 26.38 -30.55 30.86
N ASP A 6 25.17 -30.13 30.48
CA ASP A 6 24.80 -29.50 29.21
C ASP A 6 25.96 -28.77 28.53
N LEU A 7 26.60 -29.46 27.58
CA LEU A 7 27.79 -28.99 26.85
C LEU A 7 27.59 -27.58 26.29
N ARG A 8 26.35 -27.25 25.88
CA ARG A 8 25.98 -25.92 25.37
C ARG A 8 26.14 -24.82 26.42
N THR A 9 25.75 -25.09 27.66
CA THR A 9 25.88 -24.13 28.77
C THR A 9 27.35 -23.87 29.07
N ARG A 10 28.18 -24.91 29.02
CA ARG A 10 29.63 -24.78 29.22
C ARG A 10 30.33 -24.05 28.07
N LEU A 11 29.97 -24.34 26.81
CA LEU A 11 30.52 -23.66 25.64
C LEU A 11 30.17 -22.17 25.61
N ARG A 12 28.98 -21.78 26.10
CA ARG A 12 28.57 -20.37 26.21
C ARG A 12 29.34 -19.58 27.27
N ALA A 13 29.91 -20.26 28.26
CA ALA A 13 30.71 -19.63 29.30
C ALA A 13 32.19 -19.49 28.92
N LEU A 14 32.63 -20.08 27.80
CA LEU A 14 33.99 -19.94 27.29
C LEU A 14 34.15 -18.61 26.56
N ASP A 15 35.36 -18.06 26.60
CA ASP A 15 35.71 -16.91 25.79
C ASP A 15 35.85 -17.31 24.30
N PRO A 16 35.67 -16.34 23.38
CA PRO A 16 35.68 -16.64 21.95
C PRO A 16 37.01 -17.20 21.43
N ALA A 17 38.16 -16.82 22.00
CA ALA A 17 39.46 -17.28 21.51
C ALA A 17 39.65 -18.76 21.84
N THR A 18 39.36 -19.16 23.08
CA THR A 18 39.40 -20.56 23.51
C THR A 18 38.44 -21.44 22.70
N LEU A 19 37.25 -20.93 22.36
CA LEU A 19 36.29 -21.69 21.55
C LEU A 19 36.78 -21.89 20.11
N VAL A 20 37.42 -20.87 19.52
CA VAL A 20 38.03 -20.97 18.18
C VAL A 20 39.13 -22.01 18.16
N ASP A 21 40.05 -21.99 19.13
CA ASP A 21 41.15 -22.95 19.20
C ASP A 21 40.63 -24.39 19.32
N LEU A 22 39.62 -24.63 20.17
CA LEU A 22 39.00 -25.95 20.32
C LEU A 22 38.30 -26.44 19.04
N LEU A 23 37.66 -25.54 18.29
CA LEU A 23 37.00 -25.88 17.03
C LEU A 23 38.02 -26.15 15.92
N CYS A 24 39.12 -25.39 15.87
CA CYS A 24 40.24 -25.61 14.94
C CYS A 24 40.91 -26.96 15.19
N GLU A 25 41.24 -27.28 16.46
CA GLU A 25 41.80 -28.59 16.82
C GLU A 25 40.87 -29.75 16.44
N GLN A 26 39.55 -29.57 16.59
CA GLN A 26 38.58 -30.60 16.21
C GLN A 26 38.45 -30.74 14.69
N ALA A 27 38.55 -29.64 13.94
CA ALA A 27 38.52 -29.64 12.49
C ALA A 27 39.78 -30.28 11.88
N GLU A 28 40.93 -30.16 12.52
CA GLU A 28 42.16 -30.88 12.12
C GLU A 28 42.02 -32.40 12.31
N ARG A 29 41.31 -32.84 13.37
CA ARG A 29 41.11 -34.26 13.69
C ARG A 29 39.98 -34.92 12.90
N ASP A 30 38.97 -34.17 12.48
CA ASP A 30 37.80 -34.67 11.76
C ASP A 30 37.50 -33.85 10.49
N PRO A 31 37.92 -34.32 9.30
CA PRO A 31 37.68 -33.65 8.02
C PRO A 31 36.19 -33.45 7.71
N ALA A 32 35.32 -34.37 8.13
CA ALA A 32 33.88 -34.26 7.90
C ALA A 32 33.23 -33.24 8.85
N PHE A 33 33.80 -33.04 10.04
CA PHE A 33 33.46 -31.91 10.90
C PHE A 33 33.93 -30.58 10.29
N ALA A 34 35.15 -30.53 9.72
CA ALA A 34 35.65 -29.35 9.04
C ALA A 34 34.76 -28.94 7.84
N GLU A 35 34.33 -29.91 7.02
CA GLU A 35 33.40 -29.66 5.92
C GLU A 35 32.02 -29.18 6.42
N ARG A 36 31.49 -29.76 7.50
CA ARG A 36 30.23 -29.28 8.11
C ARG A 36 30.37 -27.89 8.72
N LEU A 37 31.52 -27.59 9.32
CA LEU A 37 31.81 -26.27 9.90
C LEU A 37 31.88 -25.22 8.78
N ARG A 38 32.57 -25.52 7.66
CA ARG A 38 32.58 -24.68 6.44
C ARG A 38 31.19 -24.52 5.83
N ALA A 39 30.42 -25.59 5.70
CA ALA A 39 29.05 -25.49 5.17
C ALA A 39 28.11 -24.70 6.11
N SER A 40 28.35 -24.73 7.43
CA SER A 40 27.58 -23.95 8.42
C SER A 40 28.03 -22.49 8.53
N ALA A 41 29.28 -22.24 8.19
CA ALA A 41 29.89 -20.94 8.06
C ALA A 41 30.18 -20.75 6.58
N GLU A 42 29.16 -20.54 5.75
CA GLU A 42 29.33 -20.08 4.37
C GLU A 42 29.29 -18.52 4.31
N PRO A 43 30.38 -17.81 4.66
CA PRO A 43 30.64 -16.46 4.24
C PRO A 43 31.33 -16.42 2.86
N GLY A 44 31.43 -17.54 2.12
CA GLY A 44 31.93 -17.57 0.74
C GLY A 44 31.05 -16.70 -0.16
N ASP A 45 29.74 -16.96 -0.15
CA ASP A 45 28.73 -16.13 -0.82
C ASP A 45 28.81 -14.65 -0.39
N LEU A 46 29.02 -14.37 0.91
CA LEU A 46 29.01 -13.00 1.44
C LEU A 46 30.28 -12.22 1.13
N ALA A 47 31.44 -12.88 1.11
CA ALA A 47 32.72 -12.26 0.78
C ALA A 47 32.78 -11.94 -0.71
N GLU A 48 32.34 -12.86 -1.58
CA GLU A 48 32.20 -12.62 -3.02
C GLU A 48 31.20 -11.49 -3.31
N VAL A 49 30.03 -11.52 -2.67
CA VAL A 49 29.03 -10.44 -2.73
C VAL A 49 29.61 -9.08 -2.32
N ARG A 50 30.44 -9.04 -1.27
CA ARG A 50 31.11 -7.82 -0.83
C ARG A 50 32.11 -7.31 -1.87
N THR A 51 32.92 -8.20 -2.46
CA THR A 51 33.85 -7.81 -3.52
C THR A 51 33.14 -7.32 -4.78
N LEU A 52 31.98 -7.90 -5.11
CA LEU A 52 31.15 -7.45 -6.22
C LEU A 52 30.61 -6.04 -5.98
N LEU A 53 30.05 -5.75 -4.79
CA LEU A 53 29.58 -4.40 -4.43
C LEU A 53 30.65 -3.33 -4.58
N ASP A 54 31.91 -3.66 -4.28
CA ASP A 54 33.02 -2.71 -4.29
C ASP A 54 33.58 -2.39 -5.69
N GLY A 55 33.19 -3.15 -6.73
CA GLY A 55 33.69 -3.03 -8.09
C GLY A 55 32.83 -2.22 -9.08
N ALA A 56 31.68 -1.69 -8.66
CA ALA A 56 30.70 -1.10 -9.59
C ALA A 56 31.08 0.34 -10.04
N GLY A 57 31.48 0.51 -11.30
CA GLY A 57 31.92 1.80 -11.88
C GLY A 57 30.86 2.63 -12.62
N SER A 58 29.75 2.04 -13.09
CA SER A 58 28.67 2.75 -13.79
C SER A 58 27.26 2.34 -13.33
N ALA A 59 26.24 3.17 -13.59
CA ALA A 59 24.84 2.92 -13.18
C ALA A 59 24.21 1.65 -13.80
N ALA A 60 24.64 1.27 -15.02
CA ALA A 60 24.20 0.03 -15.64
C ALA A 60 24.88 -1.20 -15.01
N ASP A 61 26.15 -1.08 -14.64
CA ASP A 61 26.92 -2.13 -13.97
C ASP A 61 26.43 -2.35 -12.53
N ILE A 62 25.98 -1.27 -11.87
CA ILE A 62 25.38 -1.30 -10.53
C ILE A 62 24.16 -2.23 -10.52
N GLY A 63 23.26 -2.15 -11.50
CA GLY A 63 22.08 -3.01 -11.57
C GLY A 63 22.44 -4.50 -11.71
N ALA A 64 23.33 -4.83 -12.64
CA ALA A 64 23.78 -6.21 -12.87
C ALA A 64 24.52 -6.80 -11.66
N THR A 65 25.24 -5.95 -10.93
CA THR A 65 26.02 -6.36 -9.76
C THR A 65 25.17 -6.49 -8.50
N ILE A 66 24.20 -5.59 -8.30
CA ILE A 66 23.43 -5.51 -7.05
C ILE A 66 22.25 -6.48 -7.02
N VAL A 67 21.65 -6.83 -8.16
CA VAL A 67 20.53 -7.79 -8.19
C VAL A 67 20.90 -9.14 -7.55
N PRO A 68 22.02 -9.80 -7.92
CA PRO A 68 22.46 -11.03 -7.26
C PRO A 68 22.71 -10.89 -5.76
N VAL A 69 23.22 -9.72 -5.32
CA VAL A 69 23.43 -9.42 -3.91
C VAL A 69 22.11 -9.36 -3.15
N LEU A 70 21.10 -8.68 -3.70
CA LEU A 70 19.76 -8.60 -3.13
C LEU A 70 19.08 -9.98 -3.10
N ASP A 71 19.29 -10.80 -4.13
CA ASP A 71 18.74 -12.17 -4.18
C ASP A 71 19.37 -13.06 -3.11
N THR A 72 20.69 -12.98 -2.90
CA THR A 72 21.38 -13.71 -1.83
C THR A 72 20.97 -13.22 -0.44
N LEU A 73 20.91 -11.90 -0.21
CA LEU A 73 20.42 -11.34 1.04
C LEU A 73 19.00 -11.82 1.35
N GLN A 74 18.10 -11.79 0.36
CA GLN A 74 16.74 -12.26 0.51
C GLN A 74 16.69 -13.75 0.87
N ARG A 75 17.40 -14.60 0.12
CA ARG A 75 17.48 -16.04 0.39
C ARG A 75 17.98 -16.35 1.80
N LEU A 76 19.03 -15.67 2.26
CA LEU A 76 19.59 -15.88 3.60
C LEU A 76 18.65 -15.39 4.72
N LEU A 77 17.95 -14.27 4.51
CA LEU A 77 16.93 -13.78 5.43
C LEU A 77 15.70 -14.70 5.47
N ASP A 78 15.28 -15.23 4.32
CA ASP A 78 14.16 -16.17 4.21
C ASP A 78 14.51 -17.52 4.87
N ALA A 79 15.77 -17.93 4.80
CA ALA A 79 16.30 -19.12 5.48
C ALA A 79 16.46 -18.94 7.01
N GLY A 80 16.32 -17.72 7.53
CA GLY A 80 16.47 -17.44 8.97
C GLY A 80 17.89 -17.62 9.49
N THR A 81 18.90 -17.20 8.71
CA THR A 81 20.31 -17.31 9.11
C THR A 81 20.59 -16.62 10.45
N SER A 82 21.53 -17.15 11.23
CA SER A 82 22.03 -16.52 12.45
C SER A 82 23.13 -15.49 12.19
N ALA A 83 23.58 -15.36 10.94
CA ALA A 83 24.57 -14.35 10.56
C ALA A 83 23.98 -12.94 10.62
N ASP A 84 24.76 -11.97 11.10
CA ASP A 84 24.36 -10.56 11.04
C ASP A 84 24.52 -10.03 9.61
N LEU A 85 23.38 -9.89 8.93
CA LEU A 85 23.31 -9.37 7.56
C LEU A 85 23.08 -7.85 7.52
N ALA A 86 22.84 -7.18 8.66
CA ALA A 86 22.51 -5.76 8.69
C ALA A 86 23.64 -4.88 8.11
N PRO A 87 24.93 -5.13 8.38
CA PRO A 87 26.02 -4.35 7.79
C PRO A 87 26.08 -4.46 6.26
N LEU A 88 25.88 -5.67 5.72
CA LEU A 88 25.90 -5.89 4.28
C LEU A 88 24.70 -5.24 3.60
N ALA A 89 23.49 -5.44 4.16
CA ALA A 89 22.28 -4.84 3.64
C ALA A 89 22.34 -3.29 3.69
N LYS A 90 22.88 -2.71 4.77
CA LYS A 90 23.11 -1.27 4.88
C LYS A 90 24.05 -0.77 3.78
N ARG A 91 25.19 -1.46 3.57
CA ARG A 91 26.14 -1.09 2.52
C ARG A 91 25.49 -1.12 1.13
N THR A 92 24.68 -2.14 0.84
CA THR A 92 23.93 -2.20 -0.43
C THR A 92 22.97 -1.03 -0.60
N VAL A 93 22.28 -0.62 0.47
CA VAL A 93 21.40 0.57 0.47
C VAL A 93 22.20 1.84 0.21
N ASP A 94 23.31 2.03 0.93
CA ASP A 94 24.16 3.22 0.79
C ASP A 94 24.76 3.29 -0.63
N THR A 95 25.25 2.19 -1.20
CA THR A 95 25.76 2.13 -2.59
C THR A 95 24.68 2.48 -3.63
N LEU A 96 23.45 1.97 -3.47
CA LEU A 96 22.33 2.33 -4.35
C LEU A 96 21.90 3.78 -4.18
N GLY A 97 21.98 4.30 -2.95
CA GLY A 97 21.69 5.67 -2.58
C GLY A 97 22.67 6.68 -3.18
N ASP A 98 23.95 6.36 -3.20
CA ASP A 98 25.00 7.17 -3.82
C ASP A 98 24.92 7.15 -5.36
N ALA A 99 24.41 6.03 -5.92
CA ALA A 99 24.12 5.91 -7.35
C ALA A 99 22.84 6.68 -7.76
N LEU A 100 21.99 7.03 -6.79
CA LEU A 100 20.75 7.75 -7.02
C LEU A 100 21.06 9.19 -7.46
N GLY A 101 20.66 9.49 -8.70
CA GLY A 101 21.10 10.68 -9.43
C GLY A 101 21.31 10.39 -10.91
N ARG A 102 21.43 9.10 -11.29
CA ARG A 102 21.55 8.62 -12.67
C ARG A 102 20.41 7.65 -13.01
N ALA A 103 19.31 8.18 -13.54
CA ALA A 103 18.16 7.48 -14.13
C ALA A 103 17.28 6.58 -13.20
N GLY A 104 15.97 6.63 -13.42
CA GLY A 104 14.93 6.05 -12.54
C GLY A 104 14.84 4.53 -12.42
N ALA A 105 15.76 3.75 -13.03
CA ALA A 105 15.79 2.29 -12.87
C ALA A 105 16.20 1.88 -11.43
N VAL A 106 16.98 2.72 -10.75
CA VAL A 106 17.55 2.44 -9.42
C VAL A 106 16.52 2.55 -8.28
N ASP A 107 15.39 3.23 -8.48
CA ASP A 107 14.37 3.42 -7.41
C ASP A 107 13.77 2.09 -6.93
N SER A 108 13.46 1.18 -7.86
CA SER A 108 12.89 -0.14 -7.51
C SER A 108 13.88 -1.01 -6.74
N LEU A 109 15.16 -0.98 -7.11
CA LEU A 109 16.24 -1.69 -6.43
C LEU A 109 16.51 -1.10 -5.04
N LEU A 110 16.52 0.23 -4.92
CA LEU A 110 16.72 0.91 -3.64
C LEU A 110 15.56 0.61 -2.67
N ARG A 111 14.30 0.64 -3.14
CA ARG A 111 13.15 0.23 -2.32
C ARG A 111 13.29 -1.21 -1.81
N ARG A 112 13.71 -2.13 -2.69
CA ARG A 112 13.95 -3.53 -2.31
C ARG A 112 15.09 -3.66 -1.29
N ALA A 113 16.19 -2.94 -1.50
CA ALA A 113 17.33 -2.93 -0.59
C ALA A 113 16.94 -2.41 0.80
N ILE A 114 16.18 -1.32 0.88
CA ILE A 114 15.68 -0.75 2.15
C ILE A 114 14.80 -1.76 2.90
N GLN A 115 13.93 -2.50 2.19
CA GLN A 115 13.10 -3.54 2.80
C GLN A 115 13.94 -4.70 3.35
N LEU A 116 14.96 -5.16 2.62
CA LEU A 116 15.87 -6.21 3.10
C LEU A 116 16.70 -5.72 4.29
N TYR A 117 17.14 -4.46 4.29
CA TYR A 117 17.82 -3.86 5.43
C TYR A 117 16.91 -3.78 6.67
N ALA A 118 15.66 -3.36 6.53
CA ALA A 118 14.69 -3.37 7.63
C ALA A 118 14.48 -4.77 8.24
N ARG A 119 14.39 -5.79 7.38
CA ARG A 119 14.32 -7.20 7.80
C ARG A 119 15.59 -7.65 8.52
N ALA A 120 16.76 -7.29 8.01
CA ALA A 120 18.04 -7.61 8.63
C ALA A 120 18.17 -6.94 10.01
N CYS A 121 17.80 -5.67 10.15
CA CYS A 121 17.72 -4.97 11.42
C CYS A 121 16.70 -5.60 12.39
N THR A 122 15.64 -6.23 11.89
CA THR A 122 14.69 -6.93 12.75
C THR A 122 15.30 -8.23 13.30
N ALA A 123 16.06 -8.96 12.47
CA ALA A 123 16.75 -10.18 12.89
C ALA A 123 17.90 -9.90 13.86
N HIS A 124 18.70 -8.87 13.58
CA HIS A 124 19.82 -8.42 14.41
C HIS A 124 19.74 -6.89 14.60
N PRO A 125 19.04 -6.42 15.65
CA PRO A 125 18.85 -5.00 15.89
C PRO A 125 20.15 -4.23 16.11
N PRO A 126 20.47 -3.22 15.28
CA PRO A 126 21.54 -2.28 15.58
C PRO A 126 21.17 -1.40 16.78
N PRO A 127 22.12 -0.63 17.34
CA PRO A 127 21.82 0.35 18.38
C PRO A 127 20.67 1.29 17.96
N PRO A 128 19.58 1.40 18.75
CA PRO A 128 18.39 2.16 18.34
C PRO A 128 18.64 3.63 17.99
N GLY A 129 19.62 4.26 18.64
CA GLY A 129 20.01 5.64 18.36
C GLY A 129 20.67 5.78 16.97
N GLU A 130 21.59 4.89 16.63
CA GLU A 130 22.27 4.90 15.32
C GLU A 130 21.30 4.63 14.18
N LEU A 131 20.35 3.71 14.37
CA LEU A 131 19.31 3.44 13.38
C LEU A 131 18.38 4.64 13.19
N ALA A 132 17.96 5.29 14.29
CA ALA A 132 17.14 6.50 14.24
C ALA A 132 17.86 7.64 13.50
N GLU A 133 19.13 7.87 13.82
CA GLU A 133 19.96 8.89 13.16
C GLU A 133 20.17 8.59 11.66
N TRP A 134 20.35 7.33 11.29
CA TRP A 134 20.44 6.93 9.88
C TRP A 134 19.13 7.24 9.14
N ILE A 135 17.97 6.88 9.69
CA ILE A 135 16.67 7.17 9.07
C ILE A 135 16.46 8.67 8.90
N LEU A 136 16.75 9.46 9.94
CA LEU A 136 16.60 10.92 9.90
C LEU A 136 17.51 11.55 8.83
N ARG A 137 18.78 11.15 8.78
CA ARG A 137 19.72 11.62 7.76
C ARG A 137 19.23 11.33 6.34
N VAL A 138 18.71 10.12 6.10
CA VAL A 138 18.19 9.77 4.77
C VAL A 138 16.97 10.60 4.42
N GLU A 139 16.02 10.77 5.34
CA GLU A 139 14.78 11.52 5.09
C GLU A 139 15.01 13.03 4.87
N PHE A 140 16.01 13.63 5.51
CA PHE A 140 16.24 15.08 5.44
C PHE A 140 17.38 15.50 4.51
N ASP A 141 18.45 14.69 4.40
CA ASP A 141 19.69 15.10 3.72
C ASP A 141 19.90 14.39 2.36
N SER A 142 19.01 13.45 1.98
CA SER A 142 19.20 12.62 0.78
C SER A 142 18.15 12.90 -0.31
N PRO A 143 18.40 13.87 -1.22
CA PRO A 143 17.46 14.20 -2.28
C PRO A 143 17.28 13.04 -3.27
N GLY A 144 16.03 12.78 -3.66
CA GLY A 144 15.69 11.76 -4.65
C GLY A 144 15.50 10.35 -4.08
N TRP A 145 15.80 10.13 -2.80
CA TRP A 145 15.55 8.84 -2.16
C TRP A 145 14.06 8.51 -2.10
N PRO A 146 13.69 7.22 -2.25
CA PRO A 146 12.34 6.78 -1.98
C PRO A 146 12.03 7.02 -0.50
N PRO A 147 10.80 7.42 -0.18
CA PRO A 147 10.49 7.77 1.19
C PRO A 147 10.41 6.50 2.05
N ILE A 148 11.13 6.50 3.17
CA ILE A 148 11.28 5.35 4.07
C ILE A 148 9.97 5.17 4.85
N ARG A 149 9.49 3.92 4.93
CA ARG A 149 8.34 3.58 5.78
C ARG A 149 8.85 3.25 7.17
N LEU A 150 8.58 4.10 8.15
CA LEU A 150 9.09 3.90 9.50
C LEU A 150 8.55 2.60 10.14
N ALA A 151 7.35 2.17 9.73
CA ALA A 151 6.72 0.94 10.20
C ALA A 151 7.58 -0.31 9.92
N ASP A 152 8.34 -0.34 8.82
CA ASP A 152 9.22 -1.47 8.47
C ASP A 152 10.38 -1.60 9.49
N PHE A 153 10.80 -0.49 10.12
CA PHE A 153 11.88 -0.44 11.10
C PHE A 153 11.40 -0.39 12.56
N ALA A 154 10.10 -0.29 12.81
CA ALA A 154 9.55 -0.05 14.15
C ALA A 154 9.99 -1.11 15.17
N ALA A 155 10.03 -2.39 14.76
CA ALA A 155 10.49 -3.48 15.62
C ALA A 155 11.97 -3.34 16.01
N ALA A 156 12.83 -2.98 15.06
CA ALA A 156 14.27 -2.81 15.30
C ALA A 156 14.60 -1.54 16.10
N LEU A 157 13.85 -0.45 15.89
CA LEU A 157 14.00 0.80 16.62
C LEU A 157 13.57 0.66 18.10
N GLY A 158 12.52 -0.13 18.34
CA GLY A 158 11.86 -0.19 19.65
C GLY A 158 11.40 1.19 20.15
N GLU A 159 11.01 1.24 21.43
CA GLU A 159 10.52 2.50 22.03
C GLU A 159 11.58 3.60 22.06
N LYS A 160 12.84 3.23 22.32
CA LYS A 160 13.96 4.19 22.42
C LYS A 160 14.26 4.87 21.09
N GLY A 161 14.34 4.12 20.00
CA GLY A 161 14.58 4.67 18.65
C GLY A 161 13.41 5.53 18.19
N LEU A 162 12.17 5.05 18.40
CA LEU A 162 10.97 5.83 18.05
C LEU A 162 10.86 7.13 18.85
N ALA A 163 11.23 7.13 20.15
CA ALA A 163 11.26 8.34 20.96
C ALA A 163 12.32 9.35 20.47
N HIS A 164 13.48 8.90 20.01
CA HIS A 164 14.49 9.76 19.38
C HIS A 164 13.91 10.43 18.14
N ILE A 165 13.35 9.65 17.21
CA ILE A 165 12.75 10.19 15.98
C ILE A 165 11.63 11.20 16.30
N ARG A 166 10.76 10.89 17.27
CA ARG A 166 9.70 11.80 17.71
C ARG A 166 10.25 13.14 18.19
N SER A 167 11.24 13.12 19.08
CA SER A 167 11.90 14.34 19.60
C SER A 167 12.50 15.21 18.48
N TYR A 168 13.05 14.59 17.43
CA TYR A 168 13.57 15.31 16.28
C TYR A 168 12.45 15.91 15.42
N VAL A 169 11.44 15.09 15.10
CA VAL A 169 10.30 15.44 14.26
C VAL A 169 9.44 16.55 14.88
N ASP A 170 9.29 16.57 16.21
CA ASP A 170 8.55 17.61 16.93
C ASP A 170 9.20 19.00 16.77
N LYS A 171 10.53 19.06 16.63
CA LYS A 171 11.27 20.30 16.39
C LYS A 171 11.20 20.76 14.93
N GLN A 172 10.85 19.87 13.99
CA GLN A 172 10.99 20.14 12.56
C GLN A 172 9.64 20.20 11.85
N PRO A 173 9.03 21.39 11.63
CA PRO A 173 7.66 21.52 11.13
C PRO A 173 7.41 20.82 9.78
N VAL A 174 8.43 20.73 8.93
CA VAL A 174 8.35 20.07 7.60
C VAL A 174 8.27 18.54 7.65
N ALA A 175 8.50 17.93 8.81
CA ALA A 175 8.53 16.47 9.00
C ALA A 175 7.13 15.80 9.05
N THR A 176 6.16 16.28 8.27
CA THR A 176 4.75 15.85 8.34
C THR A 176 4.56 14.36 8.05
N ARG A 177 5.33 13.80 7.12
CA ARG A 177 5.29 12.36 6.80
C ARG A 177 5.72 11.50 7.99
N LEU A 178 6.86 11.82 8.62
CA LEU A 178 7.33 11.07 9.78
C LEU A 178 6.38 11.18 10.97
N ARG A 179 5.68 12.31 11.15
CA ARG A 179 4.62 12.42 12.17
C ARG A 179 3.45 11.47 11.91
N GLU A 180 3.04 11.36 10.65
CA GLU A 180 1.98 10.44 10.25
C GLU A 180 2.38 8.99 10.54
N ASP A 181 3.58 8.60 10.11
CA ASP A 181 4.12 7.25 10.36
C ASP A 181 4.25 6.97 11.87
N LEU A 182 4.74 7.92 12.67
CA LEU A 182 4.81 7.78 14.13
C LEU A 182 3.44 7.59 14.78
N ALA A 183 2.43 8.34 14.35
CA ALA A 183 1.06 8.21 14.86
C ALA A 183 0.43 6.87 14.47
N GLU A 184 0.73 6.37 13.26
CA GLU A 184 0.29 5.05 12.80
C GLU A 184 0.94 3.93 13.63
N ILE A 185 2.25 4.01 13.88
CA ILE A 185 2.99 3.01 14.69
C ILE A 185 2.54 3.03 16.16
N SER A 186 2.32 4.21 16.74
CA SER A 186 1.88 4.32 18.14
C SER A 186 0.40 4.03 18.34
N GLY A 187 -0.38 3.90 17.26
CA GLY A 187 -1.83 3.79 17.34
C GLY A 187 -2.51 5.07 17.85
N ASP A 188 -1.87 6.24 17.70
CA ASP A 188 -2.47 7.53 18.07
C ASP A 188 -3.46 7.95 16.97
N VAL A 189 -4.67 7.43 17.10
CA VAL A 189 -5.79 7.63 16.16
C VAL A 189 -6.12 9.12 16.03
N ASP A 190 -6.13 9.87 17.13
CA ASP A 190 -6.50 11.29 17.10
C ASP A 190 -5.47 12.13 16.35
N THR A 191 -4.18 11.90 16.60
CA THR A 191 -3.11 12.58 15.86
C THR A 191 -3.13 12.17 14.38
N LEU A 192 -3.30 10.88 14.07
CA LEU A 192 -3.36 10.41 12.69
C LEU A 192 -4.54 11.01 11.91
N VAL A 193 -5.74 11.04 12.52
CA VAL A 193 -6.94 11.65 11.91
C VAL A 193 -6.74 13.14 11.70
N ARG A 194 -6.14 13.85 12.67
CA ARG A 194 -5.83 15.29 12.56
C ARG A 194 -4.87 15.58 11.41
N ILE A 195 -3.80 14.80 11.27
CA ILE A 195 -2.82 14.94 10.18
C ILE A 195 -3.49 14.68 8.83
N LEU A 196 -4.25 13.58 8.71
CA LEU A 196 -4.92 13.23 7.46
C LEU A 196 -6.01 14.26 7.08
N ALA A 197 -6.76 14.78 8.06
CA ALA A 197 -7.82 15.77 7.82
C ALA A 197 -7.28 17.15 7.40
N ALA A 198 -6.02 17.47 7.72
CA ALA A 198 -5.36 18.68 7.26
C ALA A 198 -4.92 18.63 5.78
N LYS A 199 -4.80 17.42 5.21
CA LYS A 199 -4.48 17.24 3.79
C LYS A 199 -5.65 17.66 2.90
N PRO A 200 -5.41 18.03 1.63
CA PRO A 200 -6.47 18.29 0.67
C PRO A 200 -7.45 17.11 0.62
N PRO A 201 -8.78 17.37 0.58
CA PRO A 201 -9.78 16.32 0.62
C PRO A 201 -9.71 15.49 -0.67
N ALA A 202 -9.04 14.35 -0.60
CA ALA A 202 -9.03 13.31 -1.62
C ALA A 202 -9.89 12.13 -1.16
N ARG A 203 -10.43 11.38 -2.11
CA ARG A 203 -11.26 10.21 -1.81
C ARG A 203 -10.45 9.16 -1.04
N GLU A 204 -9.21 8.96 -1.42
CA GLU A 204 -8.26 8.04 -0.81
C GLU A 204 -7.98 8.43 0.64
N VAL A 205 -7.71 9.71 0.90
CA VAL A 205 -7.46 10.25 2.26
C VAL A 205 -8.71 10.09 3.14
N SER A 206 -9.89 10.39 2.59
CA SER A 206 -11.15 10.26 3.33
C SER A 206 -11.44 8.79 3.69
N LEU A 207 -11.19 7.86 2.78
CA LEU A 207 -11.31 6.43 3.04
C LEU A 207 -10.29 5.94 4.07
N ARG A 208 -9.06 6.47 4.05
CA ARG A 208 -8.04 6.13 5.06
C ARG A 208 -8.48 6.54 6.46
N ILE A 209 -9.02 7.76 6.63
CA ILE A 209 -9.55 8.23 7.92
C ILE A 209 -10.68 7.33 8.43
N VAL A 210 -11.62 6.96 7.55
CA VAL A 210 -12.74 6.08 7.92
C VAL A 210 -12.25 4.70 8.35
N ARG A 211 -11.23 4.14 7.68
CA ARG A 211 -10.61 2.86 8.05
C ARG A 211 -9.92 2.96 9.41
N VAL A 212 -9.09 3.97 9.61
CA VAL A 212 -8.39 4.22 10.89
C VAL A 212 -9.38 4.33 12.05
N LEU A 213 -10.47 5.09 11.90
CA LEU A 213 -11.50 5.22 12.93
C LEU A 213 -12.26 3.89 13.17
N ARG A 214 -12.53 3.13 12.10
CA ARG A 214 -13.21 1.83 12.21
C ARG A 214 -12.35 0.80 12.92
N ASP A 215 -11.08 0.71 12.56
CA ASP A 215 -10.13 -0.26 13.12
C ASP A 215 -9.86 0.04 14.61
N ALA A 216 -10.01 1.31 15.01
CA ALA A 216 -10.01 1.74 16.41
C ALA A 216 -11.36 1.56 17.15
N GLY A 217 -12.38 0.98 16.52
CA GLY A 217 -13.72 0.80 17.12
C GLY A 217 -14.58 2.07 17.21
N ARG A 218 -14.12 3.21 16.70
CA ARG A 218 -14.82 4.52 16.72
C ARG A 218 -15.83 4.62 15.57
N HIS A 219 -16.76 3.67 15.53
CA HIS A 219 -17.70 3.49 14.41
C HIS A 219 -18.58 4.73 14.16
N THR A 220 -19.06 5.39 15.21
CA THR A 220 -19.89 6.60 15.11
C THR A 220 -19.16 7.73 14.40
N GLU A 221 -17.89 7.94 14.74
CA GLU A 221 -17.05 8.98 14.13
C GLU A 221 -16.68 8.62 12.69
N ALA A 222 -16.41 7.34 12.42
CA ALA A 222 -16.16 6.85 11.07
C ALA A 222 -17.36 7.13 10.15
N ILE A 223 -18.59 6.87 10.63
CA ILE A 223 -19.84 7.15 9.89
C ILE A 223 -20.01 8.66 9.67
N ALA A 224 -19.83 9.47 10.72
CA ALA A 224 -19.94 10.92 10.63
C ALA A 224 -18.94 11.51 9.63
N TYR A 225 -17.70 11.02 9.65
CA TYR A 225 -16.65 11.45 8.71
C TYR A 225 -16.99 11.03 7.27
N ALA A 226 -17.45 9.80 7.05
CA ALA A 226 -17.87 9.33 5.73
C ALA A 226 -19.02 10.16 5.16
N ALA A 227 -20.03 10.47 5.98
CA ALA A 227 -21.15 11.33 5.59
C ALA A 227 -20.68 12.74 5.19
N LYS A 228 -19.76 13.33 5.97
CA LYS A 228 -19.14 14.63 5.66
C LYS A 228 -18.35 14.60 4.35
N ALA A 229 -17.55 13.57 4.12
CA ALA A 229 -16.76 13.42 2.90
C ALA A 229 -17.65 13.27 1.65
N LEU A 230 -18.76 12.53 1.76
CA LEU A 230 -19.75 12.41 0.69
C LEU A 230 -20.53 13.71 0.46
N GLY A 231 -20.83 14.45 1.53
CA GLY A 231 -21.47 15.77 1.45
C GLY A 231 -20.61 16.82 0.75
N ARG A 232 -19.28 16.77 0.91
CA ARG A 232 -18.32 17.62 0.19
C ARG A 232 -18.17 17.26 -1.30
N GLY A 233 -18.63 16.07 -1.70
CA GLY A 233 -18.62 15.60 -3.09
C GLY A 233 -19.88 15.92 -3.90
N LYS A 234 -20.86 16.65 -3.33
CA LYS A 234 -21.96 17.21 -4.11
C LYS A 234 -21.53 18.56 -4.71
N PRO A 235 -21.61 18.79 -6.04
CA PRO A 235 -21.77 20.15 -6.52
C PRO A 235 -23.03 20.74 -5.87
N SER A 236 -22.92 21.97 -5.39
CA SER A 236 -23.94 22.70 -4.64
C SER A 236 -25.37 22.46 -5.16
N VAL A 237 -26.20 21.87 -4.31
CA VAL A 237 -27.53 22.43 -4.00
C VAL A 237 -27.71 22.23 -2.49
N ALA A 238 -27.76 23.34 -1.76
CA ALA A 238 -27.94 23.37 -0.31
C ALA A 238 -29.37 22.92 0.10
N PRO A 239 -29.54 22.25 1.25
CA PRO A 239 -30.83 22.13 1.96
C PRO A 239 -30.81 22.86 3.33
N PRO A 240 -31.93 23.11 4.05
CA PRO A 240 -33.35 22.85 3.73
C PRO A 240 -34.34 23.98 4.12
N GLU A 241 -35.41 24.20 3.35
CA GLU A 241 -36.70 24.68 3.89
C GLU A 241 -37.84 23.93 3.19
N LEU A 242 -38.68 23.24 3.98
CA LEU A 242 -40.02 22.82 3.56
C LEU A 242 -40.84 24.12 3.37
N PRO A 243 -41.69 24.33 2.33
CA PRO A 243 -42.69 23.34 1.90
C PRO A 243 -43.19 23.45 0.43
N ARG A 244 -44.09 22.52 0.06
CA ARG A 244 -45.09 22.54 -1.02
C ARG A 244 -44.64 22.34 -2.47
N GLN A 245 -45.05 21.17 -2.98
CA GLN A 245 -45.61 20.93 -4.32
C GLN A 245 -45.65 22.16 -5.25
N ARG A 246 -44.66 22.27 -6.13
CA ARG A 246 -44.83 22.81 -7.47
C ARG A 246 -44.05 21.92 -8.42
N GLU A 247 -44.77 21.09 -9.16
CA GLU A 247 -44.27 20.42 -10.37
C GLU A 247 -43.65 21.51 -11.28
N ALA A 248 -42.34 21.48 -11.47
CA ALA A 248 -41.64 22.42 -12.34
C ALA A 248 -41.52 21.84 -13.76
N PRO A 249 -41.79 22.63 -14.82
CA PRO A 249 -41.76 22.20 -16.23
C PRO A 249 -40.37 21.72 -16.71
N ASP A 250 -39.32 22.08 -16.00
CA ASP A 250 -37.92 21.77 -16.33
C ASP A 250 -37.61 20.25 -16.33
N ASN A 251 -38.20 19.49 -15.39
CA ASN A 251 -38.03 18.03 -15.36
C ASN A 251 -38.77 17.35 -16.52
N ALA A 252 -39.89 17.91 -16.99
CA ALA A 252 -40.67 17.31 -18.08
C ALA A 252 -39.97 17.48 -19.43
N GLU A 253 -39.35 18.65 -19.66
CA GLU A 253 -38.52 18.90 -20.84
C GLU A 253 -37.26 18.03 -20.83
N GLU A 254 -36.59 17.91 -19.69
CA GLU A 254 -35.42 17.03 -19.54
C GLU A 254 -35.78 15.55 -19.76
N ILE A 255 -36.91 15.09 -19.21
CA ILE A 255 -37.45 13.74 -19.46
C ILE A 255 -37.76 13.53 -20.94
N ALA A 256 -38.39 14.50 -21.60
CA ALA A 256 -38.72 14.42 -23.02
C ALA A 256 -37.47 14.36 -23.91
N GLU A 257 -36.43 15.13 -23.57
CA GLU A 257 -35.17 15.13 -24.30
C GLU A 257 -34.42 13.81 -24.17
N HIS A 258 -34.30 13.27 -22.96
CA HIS A 258 -33.71 11.93 -22.77
C HIS A 258 -34.53 10.82 -23.43
N ARG A 259 -35.87 10.97 -23.52
CA ARG A 259 -36.72 10.05 -24.27
C ARG A 259 -36.37 10.05 -25.77
N ARG A 260 -36.27 11.24 -26.38
CA ARG A 260 -35.88 11.40 -27.79
C ARG A 260 -34.50 10.79 -28.07
N GLN A 261 -33.54 11.02 -27.20
CA GLN A 261 -32.19 10.46 -27.34
C GLN A 261 -32.19 8.93 -27.29
N VAL A 262 -32.98 8.32 -26.41
CA VAL A 262 -33.12 6.85 -26.37
C VAL A 262 -33.68 6.31 -27.69
N GLU A 263 -34.72 6.93 -28.23
CA GLU A 263 -35.33 6.52 -29.50
C GLU A 263 -34.37 6.65 -30.68
N GLU A 264 -33.62 7.76 -30.75
CA GLU A 264 -32.61 7.98 -31.79
C GLU A 264 -31.48 6.95 -31.72
N LEU A 265 -30.96 6.67 -30.52
CA LEU A 265 -29.91 5.67 -30.30
C LEU A 265 -30.40 4.26 -30.70
N ILE A 266 -31.66 3.93 -30.43
CA ILE A 266 -32.22 2.64 -30.84
C ILE A 266 -32.44 2.57 -32.36
N ALA A 267 -32.78 3.68 -33.01
CA ALA A 267 -32.95 3.76 -34.46
C ALA A 267 -31.64 3.51 -35.21
N ARG A 268 -30.52 4.03 -34.70
CA ARG A 268 -29.17 3.84 -35.29
C ARG A 268 -28.69 2.39 -35.33
N GLY A 269 -29.20 1.55 -34.43
CA GLY A 269 -29.29 0.10 -34.65
C GLY A 269 -28.04 -0.76 -34.39
N ASP A 270 -26.92 -0.17 -33.99
CA ASP A 270 -25.68 -0.91 -33.68
C ASP A 270 -25.49 -1.22 -32.18
N ALA A 271 -24.46 -2.02 -31.86
CA ALA A 271 -24.19 -2.47 -30.49
C ALA A 271 -23.76 -1.33 -29.55
N GLN A 272 -23.06 -0.32 -30.04
CA GLN A 272 -22.60 0.79 -29.22
C GLN A 272 -23.76 1.71 -28.85
N HIS A 273 -24.65 2.00 -29.81
CA HIS A 273 -25.82 2.82 -29.57
C HIS A 273 -26.85 2.12 -28.67
N TYR A 274 -26.98 0.79 -28.72
CA TYR A 274 -27.81 0.06 -27.74
C TYR A 274 -27.27 0.14 -26.30
N ARG A 275 -25.94 0.11 -26.12
CA ARG A 275 -25.33 0.31 -24.81
C ARG A 275 -25.56 1.74 -24.31
N SER A 276 -25.40 2.73 -25.18
CA SER A 276 -25.70 4.14 -24.85
C SER A 276 -27.17 4.34 -24.51
N ALA A 277 -28.10 3.70 -25.24
CA ALA A 277 -29.53 3.75 -24.95
C ALA A 277 -29.85 3.16 -23.57
N ALA A 278 -29.19 2.07 -23.16
CA ALA A 278 -29.36 1.49 -21.83
C ALA A 278 -28.85 2.42 -20.71
N LEU A 279 -27.79 3.20 -20.95
CA LEU A 279 -27.30 4.22 -20.02
C LEU A 279 -28.27 5.39 -19.90
N GLU A 280 -28.81 5.88 -21.02
CA GLU A 280 -29.82 6.94 -21.04
C GLU A 280 -31.12 6.50 -20.35
N LEU A 281 -31.59 5.26 -20.55
CA LEU A 281 -32.72 4.70 -19.82
C LEU A 281 -32.50 4.67 -18.30
N ARG A 282 -31.26 4.45 -17.83
CA ARG A 282 -30.92 4.50 -16.40
C ARG A 282 -30.97 5.93 -15.85
N LYS A 283 -30.55 6.93 -16.63
CA LYS A 283 -30.68 8.35 -16.27
C LYS A 283 -32.16 8.75 -16.22
N LEU A 284 -32.92 8.39 -17.26
CA LEU A 284 -34.36 8.64 -17.36
C LEU A 284 -35.13 8.04 -16.16
N ARG A 285 -34.79 6.82 -15.73
CA ARG A 285 -35.36 6.23 -14.49
C ARG A 285 -35.11 7.09 -13.26
N THR A 286 -33.93 7.70 -13.17
CA THR A 286 -33.54 8.53 -12.03
C THR A 286 -34.29 9.86 -12.07
N LEU A 287 -34.49 10.44 -13.25
CA LEU A 287 -35.29 11.64 -13.47
C LEU A 287 -36.75 11.41 -13.10
N HIS A 288 -37.38 10.33 -13.58
CA HIS A 288 -38.76 9.98 -13.18
C HIS A 288 -38.91 9.73 -11.68
N ARG A 289 -37.91 9.11 -11.02
CA ARG A 289 -37.93 8.95 -9.55
C ARG A 289 -37.88 10.31 -8.83
N ARG A 290 -37.07 11.26 -9.33
CA ARG A 290 -36.96 12.61 -8.77
C ARG A 290 -38.21 13.44 -9.03
N ALA A 291 -38.84 13.27 -10.19
CA ALA A 291 -40.09 13.89 -10.58
C ALA A 291 -41.34 13.25 -9.93
N GLY A 292 -41.18 12.19 -9.13
CA GLY A 292 -42.30 11.51 -8.49
C GLY A 292 -43.17 10.67 -9.43
N THR A 293 -42.71 10.40 -10.66
CA THR A 293 -43.44 9.64 -11.71
C THR A 293 -42.78 8.30 -12.07
N PRO A 294 -42.44 7.41 -11.10
CA PRO A 294 -41.77 6.14 -11.40
C PRO A 294 -42.65 5.18 -12.22
N GLU A 295 -43.98 5.30 -12.14
CA GLU A 295 -44.93 4.49 -12.91
C GLU A 295 -44.89 4.84 -14.41
N ALA A 296 -44.79 6.13 -14.75
CA ALA A 296 -44.67 6.59 -16.13
C ALA A 296 -43.39 6.05 -16.82
N PHE A 297 -42.29 5.91 -16.07
CA PHE A 297 -41.09 5.25 -16.58
C PHE A 297 -41.31 3.75 -16.84
N ALA A 298 -42.05 3.07 -15.96
CA ALA A 298 -42.33 1.64 -16.12
C ALA A 298 -43.21 1.38 -17.34
N ASP A 299 -44.21 2.24 -17.58
CA ASP A 299 -45.07 2.18 -18.77
C ASP A 299 -44.27 2.45 -20.04
N TYR A 300 -43.44 3.50 -20.06
CA TYR A 300 -42.54 3.80 -21.19
C TYR A 300 -41.58 2.64 -21.49
N LEU A 301 -40.94 2.07 -20.47
CA LEU A 301 -40.02 0.95 -20.64
C LEU A 301 -40.77 -0.30 -21.15
N GLY A 302 -42.01 -0.53 -20.69
CA GLY A 302 -42.86 -1.62 -21.18
C GLY A 302 -43.22 -1.47 -22.67
N GLU A 303 -43.59 -0.26 -23.09
CA GLU A 303 -43.89 0.07 -24.48
C GLU A 303 -42.63 -0.09 -25.36
N LEU A 304 -41.50 0.47 -24.93
CA LEU A 304 -40.21 0.39 -25.64
C LEU A 304 -39.77 -1.06 -25.88
N LEU A 305 -39.89 -1.92 -24.85
CA LEU A 305 -39.54 -3.34 -24.94
C LEU A 305 -40.51 -4.12 -25.83
N SER A 306 -41.79 -3.75 -25.86
CA SER A 306 -42.78 -4.37 -26.74
C SER A 306 -42.51 -4.03 -28.20
N THR A 307 -42.21 -2.77 -28.51
CA THR A 307 -41.87 -2.28 -29.84
C THR A 307 -40.57 -2.90 -30.36
N HIS A 308 -39.56 -3.04 -29.51
CA HIS A 308 -38.24 -3.56 -29.90
C HIS A 308 -37.99 -5.02 -29.46
N ARG A 309 -39.03 -5.83 -29.29
CA ARG A 309 -38.94 -7.22 -28.83
C ARG A 309 -37.98 -8.13 -29.61
N ARG A 310 -37.76 -7.84 -30.90
CA ARG A 310 -36.87 -8.61 -31.79
C ARG A 310 -35.40 -8.17 -31.70
N LYS A 311 -35.10 -7.03 -31.05
CA LYS A 311 -33.73 -6.51 -30.90
C LYS A 311 -33.07 -7.12 -29.66
N THR A 312 -32.71 -8.40 -29.74
CA THR A 312 -32.18 -9.19 -28.60
C THR A 312 -30.96 -8.54 -27.93
N ARG A 313 -30.08 -7.90 -28.71
CA ARG A 313 -28.91 -7.18 -28.18
C ARG A 313 -29.29 -5.98 -27.30
N LEU A 314 -30.31 -5.22 -27.69
CA LEU A 314 -30.83 -4.10 -26.90
C LEU A 314 -31.39 -4.60 -25.56
N ILE A 315 -32.15 -5.69 -25.57
CA ILE A 315 -32.70 -6.30 -24.35
C ILE A 315 -31.57 -6.76 -23.40
N THR A 316 -30.50 -7.34 -23.94
CA THR A 316 -29.32 -7.73 -23.17
C THR A 316 -28.63 -6.53 -22.52
N GLU A 317 -28.43 -5.43 -23.26
CA GLU A 317 -27.81 -4.22 -22.70
C GLU A 317 -28.70 -3.57 -21.62
N ILE A 318 -30.03 -3.58 -21.77
CA ILE A 318 -30.97 -3.11 -20.74
C ILE A 318 -30.88 -3.98 -19.47
N ARG A 319 -30.75 -5.30 -19.60
CA ARG A 319 -30.50 -6.22 -18.46
C ARG A 319 -29.17 -5.91 -17.78
N ASN A 320 -28.11 -5.74 -18.56
CA ASN A 320 -26.77 -5.42 -18.05
C ASN A 320 -26.75 -4.08 -17.29
N ALA A 321 -27.57 -3.12 -17.72
CA ALA A 321 -27.75 -1.84 -17.04
C ALA A 321 -28.51 -1.95 -15.69
N ARG A 322 -28.91 -3.16 -15.27
CA ARG A 322 -29.64 -3.46 -14.02
C ARG A 322 -30.94 -2.66 -13.90
N ILE A 323 -31.63 -2.46 -15.02
CA ILE A 323 -32.95 -1.85 -15.05
C ILE A 323 -33.96 -2.97 -14.78
N ALA A 324 -34.78 -2.83 -13.73
CA ALA A 324 -35.82 -3.79 -13.41
C ALA A 324 -36.88 -3.75 -14.50
N PHE A 325 -37.15 -4.90 -15.13
CA PHE A 325 -38.21 -5.03 -16.11
C PHE A 325 -39.55 -4.86 -15.41
N PRO A 326 -40.49 -4.07 -15.96
CA PRO A 326 -41.83 -4.01 -15.43
C PRO A 326 -42.40 -5.44 -15.44
N ARG A 327 -42.93 -5.88 -14.28
CA ARG A 327 -43.63 -7.16 -14.21
C ARG A 327 -44.82 -7.04 -15.15
N GLY A 328 -44.91 -7.92 -16.15
CA GLY A 328 -45.96 -7.86 -17.16
C GLY A 328 -47.34 -7.78 -16.49
N ARG A 329 -48.04 -6.67 -16.71
CA ARG A 329 -49.49 -6.62 -16.52
C ARG A 329 -50.09 -7.64 -17.50
N ARG A 330 -50.61 -8.75 -16.97
CA ARG A 330 -51.69 -9.48 -17.64
C ARG A 330 -52.98 -8.70 -17.43
#